data_AF-A0A0C3J506-F1
#
_entry.id   AF-A0A0C3J506-F1
#
_cell.length_a   1.000
_cell.length_b   1.000
_cell.length_c   1.000
_cell.angle_alpha   90.00
_cell.angle_beta   90.00
_cell.angle_gamma   90.00
#
_symmetry.space_group_name_H-M   'P 1'
#
loop_
_entity.id
_entity.type
_entity.pdbx_description
1 polymer ?
#
loop_
_entity_poly.entity_id
_entity_poly.type
_entity_poly.pdbx_seq_one_letter_code
_entity_poly.pdbx_strand_id
1 'polypeptide(L)' 'TTTMLSFDEDVRLYITNTEWEKYSLLATLFGIVVAPDFLERAYVRDSITAAERVR' A
#
# COMPACT_ATOMS: atom_id res chain seq x y z
N THR A 1 -24.68 2.82 -3.90
CA THR A 1 -25.02 4.14 -3.35
C THR A 1 -23.75 4.71 -2.76
N THR A 2 -23.17 5.73 -3.38
CA THR A 2 -21.95 6.38 -2.86
C THR A 2 -22.35 7.24 -1.68
N THR A 3 -22.01 6.82 -0.47
CA THR A 3 -22.18 7.64 0.74
C THR A 3 -21.35 8.90 0.56
N MET A 4 -21.98 10.08 0.55
CA MET A 4 -21.24 11.34 0.55
C MET A 4 -20.42 11.41 1.84
N LEU A 5 -19.11 11.56 1.71
CA LEU A 5 -18.22 11.75 2.84
C LEU A 5 -18.51 13.13 3.44
N SER A 6 -18.90 13.16 4.71
CA SER A 6 -19.03 14.40 5.47
C SER A 6 -17.64 14.97 5.75
N PHE A 7 -17.43 16.26 5.51
CA PHE A 7 -16.16 16.94 5.77
C PHE A 7 -16.10 17.57 7.17
N ASP A 8 -17.23 17.62 7.88
CA ASP A 8 -17.32 18.20 9.22
C ASP A 8 -16.90 17.21 10.33
N GLU A 9 -16.64 15.95 9.99
CA GLU A 9 -16.23 14.90 10.93
C GLU A 9 -15.07 14.05 10.42
N ASP A 10 -14.24 13.55 11.34
CA ASP A 10 -13.18 12.60 11.02
C ASP A 10 -13.77 11.22 10.70
N VAL A 11 -13.51 10.72 9.49
CA VAL A 11 -14.01 9.42 9.03
C VAL A 11 -13.01 8.31 9.38
N ARG A 12 -13.52 7.22 9.96
CA ARG A 12 -12.71 6.02 10.26
C ARG A 12 -12.65 5.08 9.07
N LEU A 13 -11.48 4.48 8.85
CA LEU A 13 -11.27 3.50 7.78
C LEU A 13 -12.05 2.19 8.02
N TYR A 14 -12.20 1.79 9.29
CA TYR A 14 -12.93 0.59 9.70
C TYR A 14 -13.58 0.82 11.07
N ILE A 15 -14.64 0.08 11.36
CA ILE A 15 -15.33 0.09 12.66
C ILE A 15 -15.27 -1.30 13.28
N THR A 16 -15.34 -2.35 12.47
CA THR A 16 -15.32 -3.75 12.93
C THR A 16 -13.95 -4.40 12.76
N ASN A 17 -13.71 -5.47 13.52
CA ASN A 17 -12.48 -6.24 13.42
C ASN A 17 -12.33 -6.91 12.04
N THR A 18 -13.42 -7.41 11.45
CA THR A 18 -13.42 -7.99 10.10
C THR A 18 -13.03 -6.98 9.03
N GLU A 19 -13.49 -5.73 9.13
CA GLU A 19 -13.06 -4.66 8.22
C GLU A 19 -11.59 -4.32 8.41
N TRP A 20 -11.10 -4.28 9.65
CA TRP A 20 -9.68 -4.07 9.93
C TRP A 20 -8.80 -5.13 9.25
N GLU A 21 -9.14 -6.41 9.41
CA GLU A 21 -8.41 -7.52 8.78
C GLU A 21 -8.41 -7.37 7.26
N LYS A 22 -9.56 -7.03 6.66
CA LYS A 22 -9.67 -6.77 5.22
C LYS A 22 -8.75 -5.64 4.76
N TYR A 23 -8.77 -4.49 5.43
CA TYR A 23 -7.92 -3.36 5.04
C TYR A 23 -6.44 -3.61 5.31
N SER A 24 -6.10 -4.36 6.36
CA SER A 24 -4.73 -4.80 6.63
C SER A 24 -4.18 -5.68 5.51
N LEU A 25 -4.98 -6.64 5.04
CA LEU A 25 -4.63 -7.49 3.90
C LEU A 25 -4.48 -6.66 2.61
N LEU A 26 -5.40 -5.73 2.35
CA LEU A 26 -5.34 -4.86 1.18
C LEU A 26 -4.12 -3.93 1.20
N ALA A 27 -3.76 -3.38 2.38
CA ALA A 27 -2.58 -2.56 2.54
C ALA A 27 -1.29 -3.35 2.27
N THR A 28 -1.24 -4.60 2.73
CA THR A 28 -0.12 -5.51 2.47
C THR A 28 0.00 -5.81 0.97
N LEU A 29 -1.10 -6.15 0.32
CA LEU A 29 -1.13 -6.40 -1.12
C LEU A 29 -0.69 -5.18 -1.92
N PHE A 30 -1.17 -3.99 -1.56
CA PHE A 30 -0.76 -2.74 -2.19
C PHE A 30 0.76 -2.53 -2.08
N GLY A 31 1.33 -2.74 -0.89
CA GLY A 31 2.77 -2.66 -0.68
C GLY A 31 3.55 -3.62 -1.58
N ILE A 32 3.10 -4.88 -1.69
CA ILE A 32 3.72 -5.90 -2.55
C ILE A 32 3.64 -5.53 -4.03
N VAL A 33 2.54 -4.92 -4.48
CA VAL A 33 2.35 -4.53 -5.89
C VAL A 33 3.16 -3.29 -6.25
N VAL A 34 3.26 -2.33 -5.32
CA VAL A 34 3.87 -1.02 -5.58
C VAL A 34 5.39 -1.06 -5.37
N ALA A 35 5.89 -1.82 -4.40
CA ALA A 35 7.32 -1.91 -4.11
C ALA A 35 8.19 -2.36 -5.32
N PRO A 36 7.77 -3.32 -6.16
CA PRO A 36 8.50 -3.70 -7.36
C PRO A 36 8.69 -2.57 -8.38
N ASP A 37 7.66 -1.74 -8.63
CA ASP A 37 7.80 -0.60 -9.57
C ASP A 37 8.82 0.42 -9.04
N PHE A 38 8.83 0.69 -7.73
CA PHE A 38 9.84 1.53 -7.12
C PHE A 38 11.24 0.90 -7.17
N LEU A 39 11.34 -0.40 -6.95
CA LEU A 39 12.60 -1.14 -7.03
C LEU A 39 13.17 -1.16 -8.45
N GLU A 40 12.33 -1.37 -9.45
CA GLU A 40 12.70 -1.36 -10.87
C GLU A 40 13.20 0.03 -11.29
N ARG A 41 12.49 1.10 -10.90
CA ARG A 41 12.92 2.48 -11.18
C ARG A 41 14.23 2.83 -10.48
N ALA A 42 14.44 2.36 -9.26
CA ALA A 42 15.68 2.57 -8.52
C ALA A 42 16.86 1.81 -9.18
N TYR A 43 16.61 0.61 -9.71
CA TYR A 43 17.59 -0.15 -10.49
C TYR A 43 17.95 0.54 -11.81
N VAL A 44 16.95 1.01 -12.57
CA VAL A 44 17.18 1.73 -13.85
C VAL A 44 17.99 3.02 -13.66
N ARG A 45 17.94 3.62 -12.47
CA ARG A 45 18.70 4.84 -12.13
C ARG A 45 20.07 4.52 -11.50
N ASP A 46 20.54 3.28 -11.59
CA ASP A 46 21.78 2.79 -10.95
C ASP A 46 21.87 3.12 -9.44
N SER A 47 20.74 3.35 -8.78
CA SER A 47 20.70 3.75 -7.36
C SER A 47 20.80 2.54 -6.42
N ILE A 48 20.66 1.32 -6.95
CA ILE A 48 20.80 0.05 -6.22
C ILE A 48 21.52 -0.95 -7.14
N THR A 49 22.53 -1.65 -6.63
CA THR A 49 23.28 -2.65 -7.42
C THR A 49 22.59 -4.01 -7.43
N ALA A 50 22.73 -4.77 -8.53
CA ALA A 50 22.07 -6.07 -8.73
C ALA A 50 22.36 -7.11 -7.63
N ALA A 51 23.45 -6.95 -6.87
CA ALA A 51 23.86 -7.87 -5.81
C ALA A 51 22.96 -7.81 -4.56
N GLU A 52 22.26 -6.69 -4.31
CA GLU A 52 21.34 -6.54 -3.18
C GLU A 52 20.04 -7.36 -3.38
N ARG A 53 19.71 -7.68 -4.64
CA ARG A 53 18.45 -8.35 -5.03
C ARG A 53 18.43 -9.86 -4.77
N VAL A 54 19.57 -10.50 -4.49
CA VAL A 54 19.72 -11.97 -4.47
C VAL A 54 20.40 -12.50 -3.18
N ARG A 55 20.13 -11.90 -2.02
CA ARG A 55 20.47 -12.51 -0.72
C ARG A 55 19.26 -12.76 0.13
#